data_AF-A0A3N6BQ92-F1
#
_entry.id   AF-A0A3N6BQ92-F1
#
_cell.length_a   1.000
_cell.length_b   1.000
_cell.length_c   1.000
_cell.angle_alpha   90.00
_cell.angle_beta   90.00
_cell.angle_gamma   90.00
#
_symmetry.space_group_name_H-M   'P 1'
#
loop_
_entity.id
_entity.type
_entity.pdbx_description
1 polymer ?
#
loop_
_entity_poly.entity_id
_entity_poly.type
_entity_poly.pdbx_seq_one_letter_code
_entity_poly.pdbx_strand_id
1 'polypeptide(L)'
;MKWFNSEEKAIEYGLQNEKIKESDILEILDLNGERFVVFKFKVSEGEGINVAQIAKKKKKYSWYTITNRIVVKSKQGSLDAKIEVESKKGQQFKLYTGVEKNPEKPDVIIEDEGITPIVDQETGLYYAIKSLK
;
A
#
# COMPACT_ATOMS: atom_id res chain seq x y z
N MET A 1 0.83 -0.56 -18.85
CA MET A 1 1.25 0.71 -18.20
C MET A 1 0.94 1.88 -19.12
N LYS A 2 0.15 2.87 -18.68
CA LYS A 2 -0.30 4.03 -19.47
C LYS A 2 0.22 5.33 -18.86
N TRP A 3 0.68 6.26 -19.70
CA TRP A 3 1.26 7.53 -19.27
C TRP A 3 0.28 8.70 -19.46
N PHE A 4 0.24 9.60 -18.49
CA PHE A 4 -0.65 10.75 -18.43
C PHE A 4 0.14 12.04 -18.21
N ASN A 5 -0.47 13.18 -18.55
CA ASN A 5 0.16 14.50 -18.37
C ASN A 5 -0.05 15.09 -16.97
N SER A 6 -0.86 14.44 -16.11
CA SER A 6 -1.04 14.80 -14.70
C SER A 6 -0.97 13.56 -13.83
N GLU A 7 -0.57 13.77 -12.58
CA GLU A 7 -0.53 12.74 -11.55
C GLU A 7 -1.92 12.22 -11.20
N GLU A 8 -2.88 13.13 -11.02
CA GLU A 8 -4.31 12.83 -10.77
C GLU A 8 -4.87 11.82 -11.79
N LYS A 9 -4.65 12.05 -13.09
CA LYS A 9 -5.11 11.11 -14.13
C LYS A 9 -4.42 9.75 -14.08
N ALA A 10 -3.17 9.71 -13.61
CA ALA A 10 -2.47 8.45 -13.42
C ALA A 10 -3.06 7.68 -12.22
N ILE A 11 -3.40 8.38 -11.14
CA ILE A 11 -4.07 7.82 -9.96
C ILE A 11 -5.47 7.33 -10.34
N GLU A 12 -6.32 8.16 -10.95
CA GLU A 12 -7.66 7.78 -11.42
C GLU A 12 -7.64 6.51 -12.26
N TYR A 13 -6.70 6.43 -13.21
CA TYR A 13 -6.51 5.24 -14.04
C TYR A 13 -6.07 4.01 -13.22
N GLY A 14 -5.20 4.21 -12.23
CA GLY A 14 -4.80 3.20 -11.26
C GLY A 14 -5.98 2.63 -10.49
N LEU A 15 -6.77 3.51 -9.86
CA LEU A 15 -7.97 3.14 -9.10
C LEU A 15 -8.96 2.33 -9.95
N GLN A 16 -9.21 2.75 -11.20
CA GLN A 16 -10.06 2.02 -12.13
C GLN A 16 -9.55 0.61 -12.45
N ASN A 17 -8.24 0.46 -12.74
CA ASN A 17 -7.66 -0.84 -13.05
C ASN A 17 -7.67 -1.77 -11.83
N GLU A 18 -7.38 -1.21 -10.65
CA GLU A 18 -7.37 -1.95 -9.40
C GLU A 18 -8.80 -2.26 -8.89
N LYS A 19 -9.83 -1.63 -9.49
CA LYS A 19 -11.24 -1.73 -9.08
C LYS A 19 -11.48 -1.27 -7.65
N ILE A 20 -10.81 -0.20 -7.25
CA ILE A 20 -10.91 0.43 -5.94
C ILE A 20 -11.39 1.88 -6.08
N LYS A 21 -11.83 2.47 -4.98
CA LYS A 21 -12.28 3.86 -4.89
C LYS A 21 -11.20 4.74 -4.26
N GLU A 22 -11.37 6.05 -4.37
CA GLU A 22 -10.48 7.00 -3.70
C GLU A 22 -10.50 6.83 -2.18
N SER A 23 -11.65 6.49 -1.59
CA SER A 23 -11.79 6.17 -0.15
C SER A 23 -11.02 4.92 0.29
N ASP A 24 -10.53 4.11 -0.66
CA ASP A 24 -9.69 2.96 -0.35
C ASP A 24 -8.20 3.34 -0.28
N ILE A 25 -7.82 4.56 -0.65
CA ILE A 25 -6.46 5.08 -0.45
C ILE A 25 -6.28 5.36 1.04
N LEU A 26 -5.28 4.73 1.65
CA LEU A 26 -4.89 4.96 3.03
C LEU A 26 -3.92 6.14 3.13
N GLU A 27 -2.96 6.22 2.21
CA GLU A 27 -1.98 7.29 2.18
C GLU A 27 -1.35 7.45 0.78
N ILE A 28 -0.97 8.68 0.46
CA ILE A 28 -0.05 8.98 -0.63
C ILE A 28 1.19 9.58 0.01
N LEU A 29 2.33 8.88 -0.10
CA LEU A 29 3.57 9.28 0.54
C LEU A 29 4.74 9.39 -0.44
N ASP A 30 5.74 10.17 -0.04
CA ASP A 30 7.02 10.27 -0.73
C ASP A 30 8.10 9.58 0.12
N LEU A 31 8.76 8.58 -0.45
CA LEU A 31 9.83 7.81 0.20
C LEU A 31 11.05 7.78 -0.74
N ASN A 32 12.17 8.34 -0.28
CA ASN A 32 13.41 8.48 -1.05
C ASN A 32 13.22 9.11 -2.45
N GLY A 33 12.38 10.14 -2.55
CA GLY A 33 12.10 10.82 -3.83
C GLY A 33 11.31 9.97 -4.83
N GLU A 34 10.63 8.93 -4.35
CA GLU A 34 9.64 8.16 -5.08
C GLU A 34 8.27 8.29 -4.41
N ARG A 35 7.23 8.44 -5.24
CA ARG A 35 5.87 8.68 -4.77
C ARG A 35 5.07 7.39 -4.83
N PHE A 36 4.43 7.04 -3.73
CA PHE A 36 3.68 5.80 -3.56
C PHE A 36 2.25 6.08 -3.11
N VAL A 37 1.36 5.17 -3.49
CA VAL A 37 -0.05 5.14 -3.07
C VAL A 37 -0.25 3.82 -2.35
N VAL A 38 -0.60 3.89 -1.08
CA VAL A 38 -0.97 2.74 -0.24
C VAL A 38 -2.48 2.68 -0.18
N PHE A 39 -3.06 1.52 -0.47
CA PHE A 39 -4.50 1.37 -0.56
C PHE A 39 -4.97 0.00 -0.05
N LYS A 40 -6.17 -0.02 0.51
CA LYS A 40 -6.90 -1.25 0.82
C LYS A 40 -7.57 -1.81 -0.43
N PHE A 41 -7.69 -3.12 -0.50
CA PHE A 41 -8.43 -3.80 -1.56
C PHE A 41 -9.24 -4.96 -0.99
N LYS A 42 -10.30 -5.34 -1.72
CA LYS A 42 -11.16 -6.46 -1.38
C LYS A 42 -11.35 -7.38 -2.59
N VAL A 43 -11.19 -8.68 -2.36
CA VAL A 43 -11.40 -9.77 -3.32
C VAL A 43 -12.29 -10.85 -2.68
N SER A 44 -12.63 -11.90 -3.42
CA SER A 44 -13.47 -13.00 -2.94
C SER A 44 -12.85 -13.71 -1.72
N GLU A 45 -11.53 -13.80 -1.68
CA GLU A 45 -10.76 -14.50 -0.65
C GLU A 45 -10.61 -13.68 0.63
N GLY A 46 -10.80 -12.36 0.57
CA GLY A 46 -10.62 -11.47 1.72
C GLY A 46 -10.20 -10.06 1.34
N GLU A 47 -9.62 -9.36 2.31
CA GLU A 47 -9.13 -7.99 2.16
C GLU A 47 -7.67 -7.85 2.60
N GLY A 48 -7.02 -6.81 2.10
CA GLY A 48 -5.63 -6.50 2.46
C GLY A 48 -5.16 -5.18 1.90
N ILE A 49 -3.85 -4.95 1.97
CA ILE A 49 -3.20 -3.71 1.56
C ILE A 49 -2.25 -3.98 0.40
N ASN A 50 -2.20 -3.04 -0.54
CA ASN A 50 -1.28 -3.06 -1.66
C ASN A 50 -0.65 -1.66 -1.83
N VAL A 51 0.47 -1.61 -2.54
CA VAL A 51 1.22 -0.39 -2.82
C VAL A 51 1.44 -0.28 -4.32
N ALA A 52 1.18 0.91 -4.84
CA ALA A 52 1.58 1.30 -6.17
C ALA A 52 2.52 2.49 -6.13
N GLN A 53 3.38 2.56 -7.14
CA GLN A 53 4.24 3.69 -7.39
C GLN A 53 3.61 4.61 -8.45
N ILE A 54 3.69 5.91 -8.24
CA ILE A 54 3.50 6.92 -9.28
C ILE A 54 4.84 7.16 -9.98
N ALA A 55 5.06 6.46 -11.09
CA ALA A 55 6.25 6.63 -11.90
C ALA A 55 6.20 7.99 -12.62
N LYS A 56 7.24 8.79 -12.48
CA LYS A 56 7.40 10.08 -13.16
C LYS A 56 8.54 10.05 -14.17
N LYS A 57 8.28 10.44 -15.42
CA LYS A 57 9.29 10.63 -16.46
C LYS A 57 9.04 11.93 -17.20
N LYS A 58 9.99 12.87 -17.12
CA LYS A 58 9.82 14.26 -17.60
C LYS A 58 8.57 14.88 -16.97
N LYS A 59 7.54 15.20 -17.77
CA LYS A 59 6.25 15.76 -17.34
C LYS A 59 5.10 14.75 -17.46
N LYS A 60 5.41 13.44 -17.46
CA LYS A 60 4.40 12.37 -17.53
C LYS A 60 4.42 11.48 -16.30
N TYR A 61 3.24 10.97 -15.96
CA TYR A 61 2.96 10.18 -14.77
C TYR A 61 2.32 8.85 -15.16
N SER A 62 2.56 7.79 -14.41
CA SER A 62 1.97 6.47 -14.64
C SER A 62 1.82 5.70 -13.33
N TRP A 63 0.71 4.98 -13.19
CA TRP A 63 0.50 4.02 -12.12
C TRP A 63 1.28 2.73 -12.38
N TYR A 64 2.03 2.28 -11.39
CA TYR A 64 2.81 1.05 -11.42
C TYR A 64 2.66 0.29 -10.11
N THR A 65 1.85 -0.77 -10.10
CA THR A 65 1.67 -1.62 -8.92
C THR A 65 2.97 -2.39 -8.66
N ILE A 66 3.54 -2.22 -7.47
CA ILE A 66 4.87 -2.75 -7.12
C ILE A 66 4.81 -4.03 -6.27
N THR A 67 3.63 -4.38 -5.75
CA THR A 67 3.46 -5.57 -4.92
C THR A 67 2.37 -6.47 -5.49
N ASN A 68 2.46 -7.77 -5.18
CA ASN A 68 1.35 -8.68 -5.39
C ASN A 68 0.29 -8.42 -4.31
N ARG A 69 -1.00 -8.50 -4.68
CA ARG A 69 -2.10 -8.35 -3.72
C ARG A 69 -1.97 -9.39 -2.62
N ILE A 70 -1.78 -8.94 -1.38
CA ILE A 70 -1.65 -9.83 -0.21
C ILE A 70 -2.88 -9.69 0.66
N VAL A 71 -3.63 -10.78 0.74
CA VAL A 71 -4.82 -10.88 1.59
C VAL A 71 -4.35 -11.21 3.00
N VAL A 72 -4.55 -10.28 3.93
CA VAL A 72 -4.18 -10.43 5.35
C VAL A 72 -5.38 -10.73 6.24
N LYS A 73 -6.60 -10.56 5.73
CA LYS A 73 -7.84 -10.80 6.45
C LYS A 73 -8.83 -11.59 5.60
N SER A 74 -9.23 -12.76 6.07
CA SER A 74 -10.17 -13.66 5.40
C SER A 74 -11.14 -14.30 6.39
N LYS A 75 -12.05 -15.14 5.89
CA LYS A 75 -12.94 -15.94 6.75
C LYS A 75 -12.19 -16.97 7.59
N GLN A 76 -11.02 -17.40 7.13
CA GLN A 76 -10.18 -18.41 7.80
C GLN A 76 -9.33 -17.81 8.92
N GLY A 77 -9.17 -16.48 8.95
CA GLY A 77 -8.44 -15.79 10.00
C GLY A 77 -7.76 -14.52 9.50
N SER A 78 -6.82 -14.04 10.31
CA SER A 78 -6.00 -12.89 10.01
C SER A 78 -4.53 -13.27 10.18
N LEU A 79 -3.67 -12.65 9.38
CA LEU A 79 -2.23 -12.87 9.43
C LEU A 79 -1.50 -11.54 9.25
N ASP A 80 -0.27 -11.51 9.75
CA ASP A 80 0.66 -10.43 9.47
C ASP A 80 1.64 -10.87 8.38
N ALA A 81 1.99 -9.95 7.49
CA ALA A 81 2.88 -10.19 6.38
C ALA A 81 3.99 -9.13 6.34
N LYS A 82 5.19 -9.59 5.98
CA LYS A 82 6.39 -8.79 5.75
C LYS A 82 6.90 -9.09 4.35
N ILE A 83 6.91 -8.08 3.48
CA ILE A 83 7.23 -8.26 2.07
C ILE A 83 8.30 -7.26 1.66
N GLU A 84 9.33 -7.77 0.99
CA GLU A 84 10.28 -6.92 0.29
C GLU A 84 9.74 -6.57 -1.10
N VAL A 85 9.72 -5.28 -1.39
CA VAL A 85 9.17 -4.72 -2.62
C VAL A 85 10.23 -3.85 -3.27
N GLU A 86 10.34 -3.93 -4.59
CA GLU A 86 11.29 -3.13 -5.37
C GLU A 86 10.51 -2.10 -6.19
N SER A 87 10.91 -0.83 -6.09
CA SER A 87 10.35 0.20 -6.97
C SER A 87 10.90 0.08 -8.38
N LYS A 88 10.28 0.80 -9.31
CA LYS A 88 10.76 0.88 -10.68
C LYS A 88 12.17 1.46 -10.82
N LYS A 89 12.66 2.22 -9.83
CA LYS A 89 14.03 2.74 -9.82
C LYS A 89 15.04 1.77 -9.19
N GLY A 90 14.60 0.57 -8.78
CA GLY A 90 15.45 -0.43 -8.14
C GLY A 90 15.68 -0.19 -6.65
N GLN A 91 14.93 0.72 -6.02
CA GLN A 91 15.01 0.90 -4.57
C GLN A 91 14.20 -0.18 -3.87
N GLN A 92 14.73 -0.72 -2.78
CA GLN A 92 14.09 -1.78 -2.02
C GLN A 92 13.44 -1.23 -0.75
N PHE A 93 12.28 -1.78 -0.43
CA PHE A 93 11.49 -1.40 0.74
C PHE A 93 10.91 -2.65 1.39
N LYS A 94 10.63 -2.58 2.69
CA LYS A 94 9.80 -3.55 3.40
C LYS A 94 8.43 -2.97 3.63
N LEU A 95 7.42 -3.67 3.17
CA LEU A 95 6.02 -3.47 3.54
C LEU A 95 5.67 -4.44 4.66
N TYR A 96 5.17 -3.90 5.76
CA TYR A 96 4.55 -4.65 6.84
C TYR A 96 3.06 -4.38 6.75
N THR A 97 2.25 -5.42 6.83
CA THR A 97 0.79 -5.28 6.82
C THR A 97 0.15 -6.42 7.59
N GLY A 98 -1.02 -6.16 8.18
CA GLY A 98 -1.71 -7.14 8.99
C GLY A 98 -3.05 -6.61 9.47
N VAL A 99 -3.55 -7.21 10.56
CA VAL A 99 -4.85 -6.86 11.13
C VAL A 99 -4.71 -6.55 12.62
N GLU A 100 -5.03 -5.32 12.99
CA GLU A 100 -5.25 -4.90 14.37
C GLU A 100 -6.65 -5.36 14.81
N LYS A 101 -6.71 -6.12 15.90
CA LYS A 101 -7.96 -6.65 16.45
C LYS A 101 -8.76 -5.56 17.17
N ASN A 102 -8.07 -4.54 17.70
CA ASN A 102 -8.68 -3.41 18.39
C ASN A 102 -8.34 -2.07 17.73
N PRO A 103 -8.88 -1.78 16.53
CA PRO A 103 -8.54 -0.59 15.76
C PRO A 103 -8.81 0.76 16.46
N GLU A 104 -9.73 0.79 17.43
CA GLU A 104 -10.04 2.01 18.20
C GLU A 104 -8.93 2.37 19.20
N LYS A 105 -8.13 1.38 19.61
CA LYS A 105 -7.01 1.53 20.54
C LYS A 105 -5.86 0.63 20.07
N PRO A 106 -5.23 0.99 18.94
CA PRO A 106 -4.18 0.16 18.35
C PRO A 106 -2.97 0.14 19.27
N ASP A 107 -2.46 -1.06 19.54
CA ASP A 107 -1.22 -1.28 20.30
C ASP A 107 -0.19 -2.06 19.49
N VAL A 108 -0.48 -2.35 18.21
CA VAL A 108 0.45 -2.96 17.28
C VAL A 108 1.75 -2.16 17.14
N ILE A 109 2.86 -2.86 17.33
CA ILE A 109 4.22 -2.40 17.07
C ILE A 109 4.93 -3.48 16.27
N ILE A 110 5.62 -3.09 15.21
CA ILE A 110 6.53 -3.99 14.49
C ILE A 110 7.83 -4.04 15.30
N GLU A 111 7.88 -4.92 16.31
CA GLU A 111 8.90 -4.95 17.37
C GLU A 111 10.33 -4.99 16.81
N ASP A 112 10.60 -5.86 15.84
CA ASP A 112 11.92 -6.00 15.19
C ASP A 112 12.46 -4.70 14.59
N GLU A 113 11.58 -3.76 14.28
CA GLU A 113 11.92 -2.50 13.60
C GLU A 113 11.65 -1.27 14.47
N GLY A 114 10.95 -1.43 15.60
CA GLY A 114 10.51 -0.34 16.47
C GLY A 114 9.54 0.64 15.78
N ILE A 115 8.69 0.14 14.87
CA ILE A 115 7.78 0.98 14.07
C ILE A 115 6.33 0.82 14.53
N THR A 116 5.65 1.94 14.75
CA THR A 116 4.20 1.99 14.90
C THR A 116 3.56 2.11 13.51
N PRO A 117 2.77 1.12 13.05
CA PRO A 117 2.11 1.18 11.76
C PRO A 117 0.91 2.15 11.77
N ILE A 118 0.50 2.56 10.58
CA ILE A 118 -0.76 3.27 10.37
C ILE A 118 -1.89 2.24 10.34
N VAL A 119 -2.92 2.47 11.15
CA VAL A 119 -4.09 1.58 11.28
C VAL A 119 -5.31 2.26 10.67
N ASP A 120 -5.96 1.59 9.71
CA ASP A 120 -7.28 1.96 9.22
C ASP A 120 -8.33 1.53 10.25
N GLN A 121 -8.90 2.50 10.97
CA GLN A 121 -9.83 2.22 12.06
C GLN A 121 -11.12 1.52 11.61
N GLU A 122 -11.53 1.70 10.35
CA GLU A 122 -12.74 1.08 9.80
C GLU A 122 -12.57 -0.44 9.63
N THR A 123 -11.42 -0.88 9.13
CA THR A 123 -11.19 -2.27 8.74
C THR A 123 -10.29 -3.04 9.72
N GLY A 124 -9.54 -2.32 10.56
CA GLY A 124 -8.46 -2.87 11.36
C GLY A 124 -7.21 -3.21 10.55
N LEU A 125 -7.19 -2.98 9.24
CA LEU A 125 -5.99 -3.20 8.43
C LEU A 125 -4.91 -2.19 8.82
N TYR A 126 -3.69 -2.64 9.00
CA TYR A 126 -2.56 -1.76 9.25
C TYR A 126 -1.47 -1.92 8.20
N TYR A 127 -0.65 -0.88 8.01
CA TYR A 127 0.60 -0.98 7.29
C TYR A 127 1.72 -0.12 7.87
N ALA A 128 2.95 -0.51 7.55
CA ALA A 128 4.12 0.36 7.60
C ALA A 128 5.01 0.08 6.40
N ILE A 129 5.68 1.12 5.89
CA ILE A 129 6.66 0.98 4.81
C ILE A 129 8.00 1.56 5.25
N LYS A 130 9.07 0.81 5.05
CA LYS A 130 10.44 1.18 5.42
C LYS A 130 11.37 0.98 4.24
N SER A 131 12.18 1.99 3.92
CA SER A 131 13.26 1.82 2.94
C SER A 131 14.38 0.92 3.49
N LEU A 132 14.85 0.02 2.63
CA LEU A 132 16.10 -0.69 2.82
C LEU A 132 17.20 0.17 2.18
N LYS A 133 18.23 0.49 2.96
CA LYS A 133 19.37 1.31 2.51
C LYS A 133 20.13 0.64 1.38
#